data_AF-A0A4Q1UKI8-F1
#
_entry.id   AF-A0A4Q1UKI8-F1
#
_cell.length_a   1.000
_cell.length_b   1.000
_cell.length_c   1.000
_cell.angle_alpha   90.00
_cell.angle_beta   90.00
_cell.angle_gamma   90.00
#
_symmetry.space_group_name_H-M   'P 1'
#
loop_
_entity.id
_entity.type
_entity.pdbx_description
1 polymer ?
#
loop_
_entity_poly.entity_id
_entity_poly.type
_entity_poly.pdbx_seq_one_letter_code
_entity_poly.pdbx_strand_id
1 'polypeptide(L)'
;MSKMEDDAGGNARTLEIDLGEEFEMDLATLDPHAYDRIFVYVPLPSFGSTQSYRDICGDLLDASWAIERMAAHAKCVRTENPPGGNRCIRAVLTGPRPGLFGAIADCALLLGELEDFTDDAELEELQNLREQVYDYEDNLETLVPRAPEIIDWYFANLHAANSELRSEAPEAWSSQMERFPERRLGFHRSGFSGILGGSCYASRTGWLVPVAIGPDRFFVETDQKYRLNDFLPADFVIVNGESFVHHEGLLVRFPSGRYFESRVCAGLVTQDDEYGERWSSDPFSALRSPKAEKTAPMGIRIWDTAEGMPTLAEGCYLHETGTLAFVNDGYFLHFLYDIRPAQLQTAKALREASAQMTEELSTATGAAPFFQCDWTSLDDEAFEELCYQLIFDNPKFNSDTIRKLGKSRSRDGGRDIIIHEATIGPWVEPKKWIFQCKLVTNGSSLGATRLTDVGDMLEQYGAQGFGVITSAQMDATLYDKLDAICSKRQVDQYHLSVLELERALGRNRRVRQKFFPGS
;
A
#
# COMPACT_ATOMS: atom_id res chain seq x y z
N MET A 1 21.89 27.37 -0.84
CA MET A 1 23.16 28.07 -0.55
C MET A 1 24.27 27.34 -1.27
N SER A 2 25.09 28.08 -2.01
CA SER A 2 26.06 27.59 -3.00
C SER A 2 27.03 26.54 -2.44
N LYS A 3 27.22 25.46 -3.20
CA LYS A 3 28.36 24.54 -3.11
C LYS A 3 29.67 25.35 -3.04
N MET A 4 30.47 25.11 -2.00
CA MET A 4 31.91 25.27 -2.09
C MET A 4 32.46 23.94 -2.62
N GLU A 5 32.70 23.89 -3.92
CA GLU A 5 33.82 23.10 -4.43
C GLU A 5 35.08 23.85 -3.98
N ASP A 6 35.67 23.41 -2.87
CA ASP A 6 37.07 23.74 -2.54
C ASP A 6 37.91 22.49 -2.86
N ASP A 7 38.27 22.40 -4.13
CA ASP A 7 39.47 21.68 -4.55
C ASP A 7 40.67 22.57 -4.17
N ALA A 8 41.09 22.48 -2.91
CA ALA A 8 42.26 23.15 -2.38
C ALA A 8 43.16 22.13 -1.68
N GLY A 9 44.02 21.49 -2.48
CA GLY A 9 45.16 20.69 -2.01
C GLY A 9 46.24 21.53 -1.32
N GLY A 10 45.90 22.14 -0.18
CA GLY A 10 46.84 22.60 0.83
C GLY A 10 46.77 21.64 2.02
N ASN A 11 47.92 21.23 2.59
CA ASN A 11 48.02 20.28 3.70
C ASN A 11 47.08 20.63 4.86
N ALA A 12 45.87 20.09 4.87
CA ALA A 12 44.97 20.15 6.02
C ALA A 12 45.64 19.43 7.18
N ARG A 13 45.77 20.10 8.33
CA ARG A 13 46.35 19.48 9.52
C ARG A 13 45.30 18.56 10.13
N THR A 14 45.60 17.27 10.12
CA THR A 14 44.70 16.22 10.59
C THR A 14 45.26 15.53 11.82
N LEU A 15 44.38 15.10 12.71
CA LEU A 15 44.69 14.22 13.83
C LEU A 15 43.77 12.99 13.77
N GLU A 16 44.30 11.82 14.07
CA GLU A 16 43.53 10.58 14.20
C GLU A 16 43.63 10.09 15.65
N ILE A 17 42.50 9.69 16.23
CA ILE A 17 42.37 9.21 17.61
C ILE A 17 41.49 7.96 17.56
N ASP A 18 41.94 6.86 18.16
CA ASP A 18 41.13 5.66 18.35
C ASP A 18 40.72 5.58 19.82
N LEU A 19 39.42 5.53 20.11
CA LEU A 19 38.91 5.40 21.47
C LEU A 19 38.95 3.95 21.97
N GLY A 20 39.24 2.98 21.09
CA GLY A 20 39.44 1.58 21.46
C GLY A 20 40.90 1.22 21.79
N GLU A 21 41.82 2.20 21.73
CA GLU A 21 43.24 2.02 22.04
C GLU A 21 43.69 3.00 23.13
N GLU A 22 44.73 2.65 23.90
CA GLU A 22 45.33 3.58 24.86
C GLU A 22 45.93 4.80 24.15
N PHE A 23 45.73 6.00 24.71
CA PHE A 23 46.30 7.22 24.15
C PHE A 23 47.81 7.30 24.40
N GLU A 24 48.60 7.34 23.33
CA GLU A 24 50.04 7.62 23.42
C GLU A 24 50.35 9.11 23.73
N MET A 25 49.34 9.99 23.73
CA MET A 25 49.48 11.44 23.87
C MET A 25 48.58 12.02 24.97
N ASP A 26 49.09 13.02 25.68
CA ASP A 26 48.30 13.77 26.67
C ASP A 26 47.35 14.75 25.96
N LEU A 27 46.09 14.36 25.87
CA LEU A 27 45.02 15.13 25.25
C LEU A 27 44.84 16.54 25.85
N ALA A 28 45.18 16.74 27.14
CA ALA A 28 45.05 18.03 27.80
C ALA A 28 46.06 19.08 27.28
N THR A 29 47.13 18.64 26.62
CA THR A 29 48.19 19.50 26.10
C THR A 29 47.97 19.95 24.65
N LEU A 30 46.98 19.38 23.96
CA LEU A 30 46.71 19.64 22.55
C LEU A 30 45.89 20.92 22.36
N ASP A 31 46.25 21.74 21.38
CA ASP A 31 45.46 22.89 20.95
C ASP A 31 44.49 22.48 19.82
N PRO A 32 43.16 22.55 20.03
CA PRO A 32 42.18 22.25 18.99
C PRO A 32 42.41 23.07 17.71
N HIS A 33 42.85 24.33 17.83
CA HIS A 33 43.07 25.20 16.68
C HIS A 33 44.29 24.83 15.84
N ALA A 34 45.12 23.89 16.30
CA ALA A 34 46.24 23.37 15.51
C ALA A 34 45.79 22.46 14.35
N TYR A 35 44.53 22.00 14.36
CA TYR A 35 43.99 21.03 13.42
C TYR A 35 42.78 21.58 12.66
N ASP A 36 42.70 21.26 11.37
CA ASP A 36 41.54 21.58 10.54
C ASP A 36 40.44 20.52 10.69
N ARG A 37 40.87 19.25 10.85
CA ARG A 37 40.01 18.08 10.97
C ARG A 37 40.57 17.09 11.98
N ILE A 38 39.69 16.47 12.76
CA ILE A 38 40.03 15.39 13.69
C ILE A 38 39.16 14.19 13.36
N PHE A 39 39.79 13.03 13.19
CA PHE A 39 39.13 11.75 13.00
C PHE A 39 39.15 10.99 14.31
N VAL A 40 37.97 10.58 14.78
CA VAL A 40 37.83 9.80 16.00
C VAL A 40 37.17 8.47 15.66
N TYR A 41 37.82 7.36 15.99
CA TYR A 41 37.26 6.01 15.84
C TYR A 41 36.57 5.63 17.15
N VAL A 42 35.25 5.43 17.08
CA VAL A 42 34.38 5.12 18.23
C VAL A 42 34.05 3.63 18.20
N PRO A 43 34.52 2.81 19.17
CA PRO A 43 34.35 1.37 19.16
C PRO A 43 32.89 0.93 19.32
N LEU A 44 32.58 -0.23 18.73
CA LEU A 44 31.29 -0.94 18.78
C LEU A 44 31.55 -2.42 19.11
N PRO A 45 31.93 -2.75 20.36
CA PRO A 45 32.44 -4.07 20.74
C PRO A 45 31.48 -5.25 20.46
N SER A 46 30.17 -5.00 20.53
CA SER A 46 29.08 -5.97 20.30
C SER A 46 28.88 -6.29 18.81
N PHE A 47 29.27 -5.40 17.90
CA PHE A 47 29.01 -5.58 16.47
C PHE A 47 29.79 -6.77 15.88
N GLY A 48 29.07 -7.81 15.47
CA GLY A 48 29.67 -9.03 14.93
C GLY A 48 30.35 -9.91 15.98
N SER A 49 30.13 -9.65 17.27
CA SER A 49 30.56 -10.51 18.39
C SER A 49 29.37 -11.14 19.13
N THR A 50 28.23 -10.47 19.18
CA THR A 50 26.99 -10.95 19.80
C THR A 50 25.83 -11.04 18.80
N GLN A 51 24.77 -11.76 19.20
CA GLN A 51 23.47 -11.78 18.52
C GLN A 51 22.39 -11.06 19.34
N SER A 52 22.73 -10.54 20.53
CA SER A 52 21.86 -9.74 21.39
C SER A 52 21.68 -8.35 20.78
N TYR A 53 20.46 -8.01 20.38
CA TYR A 53 20.19 -6.66 19.89
C TYR A 53 20.22 -5.62 21.02
N ARG A 54 20.05 -6.04 22.28
CA ARG A 54 20.20 -5.15 23.45
C ARG A 54 21.63 -4.63 23.59
N ASP A 55 22.62 -5.52 23.45
CA ASP A 55 24.04 -5.15 23.53
C ASP A 55 24.41 -4.21 22.37
N ILE A 56 23.96 -4.53 21.16
CA ILE A 56 24.12 -3.69 19.97
C ILE A 56 23.50 -2.30 20.16
N CYS A 57 22.32 -2.21 20.81
CA CYS A 57 21.71 -0.92 21.12
C CYS A 57 22.51 -0.13 22.16
N GLY A 58 23.08 -0.80 23.16
CA GLY A 58 23.96 -0.16 24.15
C GLY A 58 25.17 0.50 23.50
N ASP A 59 25.89 -0.24 22.64
CA ASP A 59 27.02 0.30 21.87
C ASP A 59 26.62 1.52 21.03
N LEU A 60 25.49 1.43 20.31
CA LEU A 60 25.02 2.53 19.46
C LEU A 60 24.58 3.75 20.26
N LEU A 61 23.98 3.55 21.43
CA LEU A 61 23.59 4.63 22.32
C LEU A 61 24.82 5.38 22.83
N ASP A 62 25.80 4.66 23.38
CA ASP A 62 27.07 5.21 23.85
C ASP A 62 27.82 5.93 22.72
N ALA A 63 27.91 5.30 21.54
CA ALA A 63 28.55 5.90 20.38
C ALA A 63 27.82 7.17 19.92
N SER A 64 26.49 7.16 19.87
CA SER A 64 25.72 8.36 19.48
C SER A 64 25.93 9.51 20.46
N TRP A 65 25.92 9.24 21.76
CA TRP A 65 26.18 10.23 22.80
C TRP A 65 27.59 10.80 22.69
N ALA A 66 28.60 9.94 22.54
CA ALA A 66 30.00 10.34 22.41
C ALA A 66 30.20 11.26 21.19
N ILE A 67 29.62 10.88 20.05
CA ILE A 67 29.69 11.67 18.82
C ILE A 67 28.99 13.02 19.00
N GLU A 68 27.81 13.07 19.62
CA GLU A 68 27.11 14.34 19.91
C GLU A 68 27.89 15.24 20.86
N ARG A 69 28.50 14.67 21.91
CA ARG A 69 29.35 15.39 22.87
C ARG A 69 30.55 16.02 22.18
N MET A 70 31.28 15.25 21.38
CA MET A 70 32.40 15.78 20.59
C MET A 70 31.94 16.81 19.55
N ALA A 71 30.83 16.56 18.87
CA ALA A 71 30.29 17.44 17.85
C ALA A 71 29.85 18.80 18.41
N ALA A 72 29.53 18.90 19.71
CA ALA A 72 29.28 20.18 20.39
C ALA A 72 30.48 21.14 20.34
N HIS A 73 31.68 20.58 20.25
CA HIS A 73 32.95 21.31 20.18
C HIS A 73 33.56 21.30 18.76
N ALA A 74 32.75 21.07 17.73
CA ALA A 74 33.15 21.17 16.33
C ALA A 74 32.20 22.08 15.54
N LYS A 75 32.64 22.56 14.38
CA LYS A 75 31.74 23.30 13.45
C LYS A 75 30.77 22.35 12.76
N CYS A 76 31.22 21.16 12.42
CA CYS A 76 30.45 20.13 11.72
C CYS A 76 31.02 18.76 12.06
N VAL A 77 30.13 17.75 12.10
CA VAL A 77 30.46 16.34 12.22
C VAL A 77 29.87 15.59 11.03
N ARG A 78 30.56 14.54 10.59
CA ARG A 78 30.01 13.51 9.70
C ARG A 78 30.46 12.16 10.24
N THR A 79 29.62 11.14 10.12
CA THR A 79 30.03 9.77 10.44
C THR A 79 30.28 8.97 9.17
N GLU A 80 31.25 8.07 9.23
CA GLU A 80 31.65 7.23 8.12
C GLU A 80 31.95 5.82 8.63
N ASN A 81 31.65 4.81 7.82
CA ASN A 81 32.10 3.45 8.08
C ASN A 81 33.59 3.34 7.71
N PRO A 82 34.47 2.98 8.66
CA PRO A 82 35.89 2.89 8.40
C PRO A 82 36.20 1.77 7.38
N PRO A 83 37.16 2.00 6.47
CA PRO A 83 37.62 0.96 5.55
C PRO A 83 38.29 -0.18 6.32
N GLY A 84 37.95 -1.44 6.00
CA GLY A 84 38.66 -2.61 6.55
C GLY A 84 37.88 -3.46 7.56
N GLY A 85 36.63 -3.13 7.89
CA GLY A 85 35.78 -3.97 8.74
C GLY A 85 36.04 -3.82 10.25
N ASN A 86 36.64 -2.70 10.66
CA ASN A 86 36.76 -2.37 12.08
C ASN A 86 35.36 -2.21 12.68
N ARG A 87 35.17 -2.77 13.88
CA ARG A 87 33.94 -2.66 14.68
C ARG A 87 33.87 -1.28 15.32
N CYS A 88 33.84 -0.22 14.51
CA CYS A 88 33.80 1.15 14.99
C CYS A 88 33.13 2.09 13.98
N ILE A 89 32.74 3.28 14.47
CA ILE A 89 32.25 4.40 13.66
C ILE A 89 33.36 5.44 13.59
N ARG A 90 33.68 5.93 12.39
CA ARG A 90 34.62 7.04 12.24
C ARG A 90 33.87 8.37 12.25
N ALA A 91 34.02 9.15 13.31
CA ALA A 91 33.52 10.52 13.39
C ALA A 91 34.55 11.50 12.80
N VAL A 92 34.10 12.34 11.87
CA VAL A 92 34.94 13.33 11.19
C VAL A 92 34.55 14.72 11.65
N LEU A 93 35.31 15.26 12.59
CA LEU A 93 35.07 16.56 13.21
C LEU A 93 35.82 17.64 12.42
N THR A 94 35.09 18.62 11.88
CA THR A 94 35.67 19.72 11.10
C THR A 94 35.55 21.03 11.86
N GLY A 95 36.63 21.82 11.86
CA GLY A 95 36.69 23.09 12.60
C GLY A 95 36.56 22.89 14.12
N PRO A 96 37.50 22.16 14.75
CA PRO A 96 37.52 21.90 16.18
C PRO A 96 37.59 23.21 17.00
N ARG A 97 36.96 23.20 18.18
CA ARG A 97 36.81 24.35 19.10
C ARG A 97 37.32 23.99 20.50
N PRO A 98 37.56 25.00 21.37
CA PRO A 98 37.92 24.75 22.77
C PRO A 98 36.93 23.80 23.47
N GLY A 99 37.47 22.89 24.27
CA GLY A 99 36.72 21.85 24.98
C GLY A 99 36.66 20.50 24.27
N LEU A 100 37.04 20.42 22.99
CA LEU A 100 36.95 19.16 22.23
C LEU A 100 37.77 18.02 22.83
N PHE A 101 39.03 18.26 23.21
CA PHE A 101 39.87 17.20 23.79
C PHE A 101 39.41 16.76 25.17
N GLY A 102 38.77 17.64 25.95
CA GLY A 102 38.07 17.24 27.17
C GLY A 102 36.89 16.32 26.87
N ALA A 103 36.06 16.67 25.88
CA ALA A 103 34.98 15.80 25.43
C ALA A 103 35.49 14.44 24.92
N ILE A 104 36.62 14.39 24.23
CA ILE A 104 37.26 13.13 23.78
C ILE A 104 37.71 12.29 24.98
N ALA A 105 38.32 12.90 25.99
CA ALA A 105 38.72 12.21 27.22
C ALA A 105 37.49 11.62 27.96
N ASP A 106 36.41 12.39 28.10
CA ASP A 106 35.16 11.91 28.69
C ASP A 106 34.60 10.70 27.92
N CYS A 107 34.66 10.75 26.59
CA CYS A 107 34.19 9.65 25.74
C CYS A 107 35.07 8.40 25.89
N ALA A 108 36.39 8.57 26.02
CA ALA A 108 37.31 7.47 26.28
C ALA A 108 37.04 6.81 27.64
N LEU A 109 36.79 7.62 28.68
CA LEU A 109 36.41 7.12 30.00
C LEU A 109 35.11 6.31 29.94
N LEU A 110 34.09 6.80 29.22
CA LEU A 110 32.80 6.12 29.07
C LEU A 110 32.92 4.74 28.38
N LEU A 111 33.79 4.66 27.36
CA LEU A 111 33.94 3.51 26.47
C LEU A 111 35.05 2.54 26.89
N GLY A 112 35.85 2.88 27.90
CA GLY A 112 36.91 2.02 28.45
C GLY A 112 36.37 0.77 29.17
N GLU A 113 37.23 -0.23 29.34
CA GLU A 113 36.85 -1.47 30.03
C GLU A 113 36.80 -1.24 31.55
N LEU A 114 35.79 -1.80 32.23
CA LEU A 114 35.61 -1.64 33.68
C LEU A 114 36.82 -2.16 34.50
N GLU A 115 37.60 -3.08 33.93
CA GLU A 115 38.80 -3.66 34.56
C GLU A 115 39.98 -2.68 34.60
N ASP A 116 39.92 -1.59 33.83
CA ASP A 116 40.98 -0.57 33.74
C ASP A 116 40.90 0.47 34.86
N PHE A 117 39.76 0.57 35.57
CA PHE A 117 39.56 1.56 36.62
C PHE A 117 40.08 1.06 37.98
N THR A 118 41.09 1.75 38.49
CA THR A 118 41.67 1.50 39.83
C THR A 118 41.55 2.69 40.78
N ASP A 119 41.05 3.83 40.30
CA ASP A 119 40.84 5.07 41.05
C ASP A 119 39.34 5.30 41.34
N ASP A 120 39.02 5.57 42.61
CA ASP A 120 37.66 5.89 43.06
C ASP A 120 37.12 7.17 42.39
N ALA A 121 37.99 8.13 42.05
CA ALA A 121 37.59 9.37 41.39
C ALA A 121 37.14 9.16 39.94
N GLU A 122 37.85 8.31 39.19
CA GLU A 122 37.48 7.94 37.81
C GLU A 122 36.16 7.17 37.77
N LEU A 123 35.91 6.33 38.78
CA LEU A 123 34.63 5.61 38.92
C LEU A 123 33.46 6.55 39.20
N GLU A 124 33.64 7.58 40.04
CA GLU A 124 32.61 8.60 40.29
C GLU A 124 32.31 9.42 39.02
N GLU A 125 33.36 9.79 38.26
CA GLU A 125 33.20 10.48 36.98
C GLU A 125 32.47 9.61 35.94
N LEU A 126 32.84 8.33 35.82
CA LEU A 126 32.16 7.38 34.95
C LEU A 126 30.67 7.25 35.28
N GLN A 127 30.31 7.19 36.57
CA GLN A 127 28.90 7.16 37.00
C GLN A 127 28.15 8.43 36.56
N ASN A 128 28.75 9.61 36.74
CA ASN A 128 28.18 10.87 36.28
C ASN A 128 28.00 10.92 34.75
N LEU A 129 28.91 10.33 33.98
CA LEU A 129 28.76 10.23 32.52
C LEU A 129 27.63 9.27 32.14
N ARG A 130 27.49 8.14 32.84
CA ARG A 130 26.40 7.18 32.60
C ARG A 130 25.02 7.77 32.89
N GLU A 131 24.89 8.60 33.93
CA GLU A 131 23.65 9.37 34.17
C GLU A 131 23.31 10.30 33.00
N GLN A 132 24.31 11.00 32.44
CA GLN A 132 24.12 11.84 31.26
C GLN A 132 23.71 11.05 30.01
N VAL A 133 24.16 9.80 29.86
CA VAL A 133 23.74 8.92 28.76
C VAL A 133 22.26 8.53 28.91
N TYR A 134 21.80 8.22 30.13
CA TYR A 134 20.38 7.93 30.38
C TYR A 134 19.49 9.16 30.12
N ASP A 135 19.90 10.33 30.60
CA ASP A 135 19.20 11.59 30.31
C ASP A 135 19.14 11.86 28.80
N TYR A 136 20.21 11.52 28.07
CA TYR A 136 20.25 11.64 26.62
C TYR A 136 19.28 10.65 25.93
N GLU A 137 19.26 9.39 26.35
CA GLU A 137 18.33 8.36 25.83
C GLU A 137 16.87 8.80 25.97
N ASP A 138 16.50 9.32 27.14
CA ASP A 138 15.14 9.79 27.43
C ASP A 138 14.69 10.95 26.53
N ASN A 139 15.64 11.71 26.00
CA ASN A 139 15.41 12.92 25.21
C ASN A 139 15.62 12.73 23.69
N LEU A 140 16.07 11.55 23.23
CA LEU A 140 16.37 11.26 21.81
C LEU A 140 15.24 11.67 20.85
N GLU A 141 13.98 11.48 21.25
CA GLU A 141 12.79 11.79 20.46
C GLU A 141 12.58 13.29 20.21
N THR A 142 13.17 14.16 21.03
CA THR A 142 13.02 15.63 20.92
C THR A 142 14.31 16.33 20.53
N LEU A 143 15.43 15.62 20.58
CA LEU A 143 16.75 16.12 20.23
C LEU A 143 16.80 16.50 18.75
N VAL A 144 17.54 17.58 18.46
CA VAL A 144 17.99 17.90 17.10
C VAL A 144 19.46 17.49 17.01
N PRO A 145 19.75 16.27 16.54
CA PRO A 145 21.10 15.72 16.55
C PRO A 145 21.97 16.37 15.48
N ARG A 146 23.28 16.37 15.72
CA ARG A 146 24.32 16.71 14.74
C ARG A 146 24.73 15.50 13.89
N ALA A 147 24.56 14.28 14.40
CA ALA A 147 24.79 13.00 13.73
C ALA A 147 23.50 12.14 13.73
N PRO A 148 22.44 12.56 13.01
CA PRO A 148 21.14 11.90 12.99
C PRO A 148 21.18 10.42 12.59
N GLU A 149 22.14 10.03 11.74
CA GLU A 149 22.26 8.68 11.19
C GLU A 149 22.48 7.61 12.26
N ILE A 150 23.25 7.91 13.31
CA ILE A 150 23.56 6.94 14.37
C ILE A 150 22.34 6.71 15.27
N ILE A 151 21.52 7.75 15.48
CA ILE A 151 20.26 7.64 16.20
C ILE A 151 19.28 6.75 15.44
N ASP A 152 19.19 6.90 14.12
CA ASP A 152 18.35 6.01 13.29
C ASP A 152 18.87 4.57 13.32
N TRP A 153 20.19 4.36 13.39
CA TRP A 153 20.76 3.01 13.58
C TRP A 153 20.40 2.42 14.94
N TYR A 154 20.46 3.20 16.02
CA TYR A 154 20.03 2.77 17.35
C TYR A 154 18.58 2.32 17.31
N PHE A 155 17.65 3.15 16.80
CA PHE A 155 16.24 2.78 16.76
C PHE A 155 15.96 1.60 15.81
N ALA A 156 16.66 1.49 14.68
CA ALA A 156 16.53 0.35 13.78
C ALA A 156 16.90 -0.99 14.45
N ASN A 157 17.84 -0.97 15.41
CA ASN A 157 18.21 -2.13 16.21
C ASN A 157 17.29 -2.29 17.44
N LEU A 158 16.81 -1.19 18.02
CA LEU A 158 15.83 -1.22 19.11
C LEU A 158 14.55 -1.96 18.71
N HIS A 159 14.10 -1.82 17.45
CA HIS A 159 12.96 -2.61 16.95
C HIS A 159 13.17 -4.12 17.05
N ALA A 160 14.40 -4.59 16.84
CA ALA A 160 14.74 -6.00 17.02
C ALA A 160 14.86 -6.36 18.51
N ALA A 161 15.52 -5.52 19.32
CA ALA A 161 15.60 -5.70 20.77
C ALA A 161 14.22 -5.72 21.44
N ASN A 162 13.25 -4.95 20.94
CA ASN A 162 11.86 -4.93 21.42
C ASN A 162 11.18 -6.30 21.26
N SER A 163 11.60 -7.11 20.30
CA SER A 163 11.09 -8.48 20.15
C SER A 163 11.57 -9.39 21.29
N GLU A 164 12.80 -9.20 21.76
CA GLU A 164 13.37 -9.89 22.93
C GLU A 164 12.68 -9.40 24.21
N LEU A 165 12.55 -8.08 24.38
CA LEU A 165 11.90 -7.43 25.53
C LEU A 165 10.44 -7.85 25.70
N ARG A 166 9.72 -8.12 24.61
CA ARG A 166 8.34 -8.59 24.69
C ARG A 166 8.20 -9.89 25.49
N SER A 167 9.22 -10.74 25.49
CA SER A 167 9.26 -11.97 26.28
C SER A 167 9.90 -11.76 27.65
N GLU A 168 10.99 -10.98 27.74
CA GLU A 168 11.79 -10.84 28.95
C GLU A 168 11.24 -9.80 29.95
N ALA A 169 10.63 -8.72 29.44
CA ALA A 169 10.14 -7.59 30.20
C ALA A 169 8.84 -7.02 29.56
N PRO A 170 7.72 -7.78 29.61
CA PRO A 170 6.49 -7.44 28.90
C PRO A 170 5.85 -6.12 29.35
N GLU A 171 6.03 -5.73 30.61
CA GLU A 171 5.53 -4.45 31.14
C GLU A 171 6.31 -3.26 30.55
N ALA A 172 7.64 -3.36 30.49
CA ALA A 172 8.50 -2.34 29.87
C ALA A 172 8.19 -2.21 28.37
N TRP A 173 8.03 -3.33 27.68
CA TRP A 173 7.60 -3.35 26.28
C TRP A 173 6.24 -2.67 26.10
N SER A 174 5.25 -2.99 26.95
CA SER A 174 3.90 -2.43 26.83
C SER A 174 3.89 -0.90 27.03
N SER A 175 4.61 -0.41 28.04
CA SER A 175 4.79 1.02 28.31
C SER A 175 5.42 1.75 27.12
N GLN A 176 6.47 1.17 26.53
CA GLN A 176 7.12 1.73 25.36
C GLN A 176 6.20 1.77 24.14
N MET A 177 5.40 0.72 23.91
CA MET A 177 4.45 0.63 22.80
C MET A 177 3.19 1.50 23.01
N GLU A 178 2.94 1.97 24.22
CA GLU A 178 1.90 2.95 24.52
C GLU A 178 2.40 4.37 24.27
N ARG A 179 3.65 4.65 24.69
CA ARG A 179 4.31 5.94 24.43
C ARG A 179 4.62 6.15 22.95
N PHE A 180 4.99 5.08 22.22
CA PHE A 180 5.42 5.12 20.82
C PHE A 180 4.72 4.02 19.99
N PRO A 181 3.44 4.21 19.64
CA PRO A 181 2.63 3.19 18.99
C PRO A 181 3.14 2.79 17.60
N GLU A 182 3.80 3.69 16.88
CA GLU A 182 4.39 3.45 15.56
C GLU A 182 5.52 2.40 15.58
N ARG A 183 6.18 2.18 16.72
CA ARG A 183 7.22 1.16 16.89
C ARG A 183 6.70 -0.26 16.70
N ARG A 184 5.39 -0.48 16.88
CA ARG A 184 4.72 -1.76 16.57
C ARG A 184 4.81 -2.13 15.09
N LEU A 185 4.99 -1.12 14.22
CA LEU A 185 5.13 -1.27 12.77
C LEU A 185 6.60 -1.22 12.32
N GLY A 186 7.54 -1.13 13.27
CA GLY A 186 8.97 -0.96 12.98
C GLY A 186 9.34 0.44 12.48
N PHE A 187 8.48 1.43 12.74
CA PHE A 187 8.78 2.84 12.49
C PHE A 187 9.24 3.53 13.78
N HIS A 188 10.04 4.59 13.62
CA HIS A 188 10.46 5.50 14.70
C HIS A 188 10.60 6.89 14.13
N ARG A 189 10.48 7.93 14.97
CA ARG A 189 10.80 9.29 14.56
C ARG A 189 12.30 9.37 14.26
N SER A 190 12.64 9.75 13.04
CA SER A 190 14.02 9.82 12.60
C SER A 190 14.75 11.03 13.21
N GLY A 191 16.03 10.87 13.51
CA GLY A 191 16.93 11.96 13.90
C GLY A 191 17.00 13.09 12.86
N PHE A 192 16.75 12.80 11.58
CA PHE A 192 16.72 13.80 10.51
C PHE A 192 15.52 14.75 10.60
N SER A 193 14.51 14.45 11.42
CA SER A 193 13.28 15.27 11.53
C SER A 193 13.56 16.74 11.87
N GLY A 194 14.52 17.00 12.77
CA GLY A 194 14.89 18.36 13.16
C GLY A 194 15.50 19.17 12.01
N ILE A 195 16.38 18.55 11.23
CA ILE A 195 17.08 19.17 10.08
C ILE A 195 16.10 19.38 8.91
N LEU A 196 15.23 18.40 8.67
CA LEU A 196 14.20 18.47 7.63
C LEU A 196 13.06 19.45 7.97
N GLY A 197 12.91 19.84 9.24
CA GLY A 197 11.89 20.78 9.69
C GLY A 197 10.48 20.19 9.75
N GLY A 198 10.37 18.87 9.98
CA GLY A 198 9.11 18.15 10.11
C GLY A 198 9.32 16.75 10.68
N SER A 199 8.31 16.17 11.32
CA SER A 199 8.39 14.81 11.88
C SER A 199 8.42 13.77 10.76
N CYS A 200 9.61 13.24 10.49
CA CYS A 200 9.84 12.16 9.55
C CYS A 200 9.97 10.84 10.33
N TYR A 201 9.43 9.77 9.77
CA TYR A 201 9.51 8.45 10.39
C TYR A 201 10.25 7.48 9.49
N ALA A 202 11.21 6.75 10.06
CA ALA A 202 12.05 5.81 9.34
C ALA A 202 11.74 4.38 9.79
N SER A 203 11.89 3.45 8.85
CA SER A 203 11.88 2.00 9.09
C SER A 203 13.03 1.37 8.30
N ARG A 204 13.30 0.08 8.55
CA ARG A 204 14.32 -0.67 7.77
C ARG A 204 14.03 -0.73 6.27
N THR A 205 12.79 -0.47 5.83
CA THR A 205 12.34 -0.71 4.45
C THR A 205 11.72 0.50 3.77
N GLY A 206 11.60 1.62 4.48
CA GLY A 206 10.82 2.75 4.00
C GLY A 206 10.89 3.96 4.90
N TRP A 207 10.45 5.09 4.36
CA TRP A 207 10.33 6.36 5.06
C TRP A 207 8.93 6.94 4.88
N LEU A 208 8.49 7.64 5.91
CA LEU A 208 7.29 8.45 5.92
C LEU A 208 7.70 9.90 6.15
N VAL A 209 7.48 10.75 5.14
CA VAL A 209 7.98 12.13 5.13
C VAL A 209 6.83 13.09 4.84
N PRO A 210 6.60 14.14 5.64
CA PRO A 210 5.58 15.14 5.35
C PRO A 210 5.75 15.75 3.94
N VAL A 211 4.65 15.88 3.20
CA VAL A 211 4.65 16.45 1.82
C VAL A 211 5.26 17.84 1.78
N ALA A 212 5.10 18.63 2.85
CA ALA A 212 5.67 19.97 3.00
C ALA A 212 7.21 20.02 2.90
N ILE A 213 7.90 18.90 3.16
CA ILE A 213 9.37 18.81 3.05
C ILE A 213 9.81 18.66 1.60
N GLY A 214 9.06 17.88 0.82
CA GLY A 214 9.34 17.58 -0.58
C GLY A 214 10.47 16.55 -0.80
N PRO A 215 10.44 15.78 -1.91
CA PRO A 215 11.41 14.70 -2.15
C PRO A 215 12.86 15.16 -2.26
N ASP A 216 13.14 16.23 -3.01
CA ASP A 216 14.53 16.68 -3.25
C ASP A 216 15.24 17.13 -1.98
N ARG A 217 14.55 17.87 -1.10
CA ARG A 217 15.11 18.25 0.19
C ARG A 217 15.38 17.02 1.04
N PHE A 218 14.44 16.09 1.11
CA PHE A 218 14.61 14.82 1.81
C PHE A 218 15.84 14.05 1.31
N PHE A 219 15.99 13.89 -0.01
CA PHE A 219 17.13 13.18 -0.58
C PHE A 219 18.46 13.88 -0.31
N VAL A 220 18.52 15.21 -0.38
CA VAL A 220 19.75 15.96 -0.11
C VAL A 220 20.19 15.83 1.35
N GLU A 221 19.29 16.04 2.30
CA GLU A 221 19.62 15.99 3.73
C GLU A 221 19.95 14.56 4.21
N THR A 222 19.38 13.53 3.57
CA THR A 222 19.66 12.12 3.89
C THR A 222 20.79 11.50 3.04
N ASP A 223 21.57 12.33 2.34
CA ASP A 223 22.69 11.94 1.47
C ASP A 223 22.34 10.88 0.39
N GLN A 224 21.12 10.98 -0.15
CA GLN A 224 20.63 10.14 -1.23
C GLN A 224 20.86 10.77 -2.61
N LYS A 225 21.12 9.91 -3.59
CA LYS A 225 21.43 10.31 -4.97
C LYS A 225 20.20 10.56 -5.85
N TYR A 226 19.00 10.24 -5.35
CA TYR A 226 17.75 10.40 -6.09
C TYR A 226 17.33 11.86 -6.25
N ARG A 227 16.67 12.21 -7.36
CA ARG A 227 16.03 13.51 -7.57
C ARG A 227 14.61 13.32 -8.09
N LEU A 228 13.70 14.21 -7.72
CA LEU A 228 12.29 14.13 -8.12
C LEU A 228 12.10 14.08 -9.64
N ASN A 229 12.95 14.76 -10.39
CA ASN A 229 12.90 14.77 -11.86
C ASN A 229 13.14 13.39 -12.49
N ASP A 230 13.76 12.46 -11.76
CA ASP A 230 14.05 11.10 -12.20
C ASP A 230 12.89 10.13 -11.85
N PHE A 231 11.78 10.64 -11.28
CA PHE A 231 10.58 9.88 -10.96
C PHE A 231 9.46 10.18 -11.95
N LEU A 232 8.79 9.11 -12.36
CA LEU A 232 7.72 9.16 -13.34
C LEU A 232 6.41 8.67 -12.70
N PRO A 233 5.26 9.29 -13.03
CA PRO A 233 3.95 8.80 -12.61
C PRO A 233 3.76 7.35 -13.07
N ALA A 234 3.41 6.48 -12.12
CA ALA A 234 3.36 5.05 -12.35
C ALA A 234 1.95 4.49 -12.04
N ASP A 235 1.57 3.46 -12.78
CA ASP A 235 0.29 2.80 -12.63
C ASP A 235 0.43 1.63 -11.67
N PHE A 236 -0.49 1.53 -10.70
CA PHE A 236 -0.61 0.42 -9.79
C PHE A 236 -1.57 -0.64 -10.34
N VAL A 237 -1.14 -1.90 -10.37
CA VAL A 237 -1.97 -3.01 -10.82
C VAL A 237 -1.84 -4.20 -9.88
N ILE A 238 -2.96 -4.86 -9.61
CA ILE A 238 -2.99 -6.15 -8.92
C ILE A 238 -3.42 -7.20 -9.91
N VAL A 239 -2.62 -8.26 -10.06
CA VAL A 239 -2.97 -9.42 -10.87
C VAL A 239 -2.66 -10.68 -10.09
N ASN A 240 -3.64 -11.59 -10.04
CA ASN A 240 -3.56 -12.85 -9.29
C ASN A 240 -3.13 -12.66 -7.82
N GLY A 241 -3.53 -11.54 -7.19
CA GLY A 241 -3.19 -11.23 -5.80
C GLY A 241 -1.79 -10.67 -5.57
N GLU A 242 -0.96 -10.54 -6.62
CA GLU A 242 0.32 -9.85 -6.55
C GLU A 242 0.18 -8.41 -7.04
N SER A 243 0.83 -7.48 -6.34
CA SER A 243 0.79 -6.05 -6.63
C SER A 243 2.05 -5.60 -7.37
N PHE A 244 1.86 -4.83 -8.42
CA PHE A 244 2.91 -4.30 -9.27
C PHE A 244 2.71 -2.80 -9.49
N VAL A 245 3.81 -2.13 -9.76
CA VAL A 245 3.83 -0.77 -10.27
C VAL A 245 4.59 -0.77 -11.58
N HIS A 246 4.06 -0.08 -12.58
CA HIS A 246 4.68 -0.03 -13.90
C HIS A 246 4.69 1.38 -14.50
N HIS A 247 5.71 1.62 -15.32
CA HIS A 247 5.85 2.83 -16.13
C HIS A 247 6.77 2.54 -17.32
N GLU A 248 6.42 2.98 -18.53
CA GLU A 248 7.27 2.91 -19.75
C GLU A 248 8.06 1.59 -19.94
N GLY A 249 7.41 0.45 -19.72
CA GLY A 249 8.01 -0.88 -19.91
C GLY A 249 8.77 -1.42 -18.70
N LEU A 250 8.95 -0.64 -17.63
CA LEU A 250 9.40 -1.13 -16.33
C LEU A 250 8.22 -1.71 -15.57
N LEU A 251 8.42 -2.92 -15.06
CA LEU A 251 7.47 -3.62 -14.21
C LEU A 251 8.19 -4.04 -12.93
N VAL A 252 7.74 -3.50 -11.80
CA VAL A 252 8.37 -3.72 -10.51
C VAL A 252 7.33 -4.25 -9.54
N ARG A 253 7.72 -5.23 -8.73
CA ARG A 253 6.85 -5.72 -7.65
C ARG A 253 6.70 -4.62 -6.61
N PHE A 254 5.45 -4.29 -6.29
CA PHE A 254 5.12 -3.29 -5.30
C PHE A 254 5.04 -3.92 -3.90
N PRO A 255 5.72 -3.37 -2.88
CA PRO A 255 5.69 -3.87 -1.52
C PRO A 255 4.43 -3.35 -0.79
N SER A 256 3.25 -3.84 -1.18
CA SER A 256 1.96 -3.39 -0.64
C SER A 256 1.88 -3.48 0.89
N GLY A 257 2.44 -4.54 1.49
CA GLY A 257 2.51 -4.68 2.95
C GLY A 257 3.23 -3.50 3.62
N ARG A 258 4.40 -3.11 3.10
CA ARG A 258 5.18 -1.97 3.64
C ARG A 258 4.49 -0.64 3.43
N TYR A 259 3.85 -0.47 2.27
CA TYR A 259 3.03 0.71 2.01
C TYR A 259 1.89 0.83 3.03
N PHE A 260 1.15 -0.25 3.28
CA PHE A 260 0.05 -0.24 4.25
C PHE A 260 0.53 -0.05 5.69
N GLU A 261 1.64 -0.66 6.10
CA GLU A 261 2.28 -0.37 7.39
C GLU A 261 2.60 1.13 7.52
N SER A 262 3.18 1.75 6.50
CA SER A 262 3.49 3.18 6.52
C SER A 262 2.24 4.08 6.57
N ARG A 263 1.12 3.65 5.97
CA ARG A 263 -0.17 4.34 6.06
C ARG A 263 -0.78 4.26 7.46
N VAL A 264 -0.69 3.10 8.10
CA VAL A 264 -1.12 2.94 9.51
C VAL A 264 -0.23 3.77 10.43
N CYS A 265 1.08 3.78 10.20
CA CYS A 265 2.02 4.64 10.93
C CYS A 265 1.61 6.11 10.83
N ALA A 266 1.34 6.60 9.63
CA ALA A 266 0.86 7.97 9.41
C ALA A 266 -0.42 8.27 10.21
N GLY A 267 -1.37 7.34 10.26
CA GLY A 267 -2.57 7.51 11.09
C GLY A 267 -2.28 7.61 12.59
N LEU A 268 -1.36 6.78 13.10
CA LEU A 268 -0.97 6.78 14.51
C LEU A 268 -0.26 8.08 14.93
N VAL A 269 0.59 8.64 14.05
CA VAL A 269 1.44 9.79 14.40
C VAL A 269 0.79 11.15 14.14
N THR A 270 -0.20 11.22 13.24
CA THR A 270 -0.87 12.49 12.92
C THR A 270 -1.94 12.84 13.96
N GLN A 271 -2.54 11.85 14.62
CA GLN A 271 -3.66 12.02 15.57
C GLN A 271 -4.80 12.91 15.02
N ASP A 272 -4.94 12.92 13.70
CA ASP A 272 -5.93 13.70 12.97
C ASP A 272 -7.04 12.76 12.49
N ASP A 273 -8.24 12.97 13.04
CA ASP A 273 -9.43 12.18 12.71
C ASP A 273 -9.77 12.27 11.21
N GLU A 274 -9.49 13.41 10.55
CA GLU A 274 -9.74 13.60 9.11
C GLU A 274 -8.82 12.72 8.25
N TYR A 275 -7.56 12.52 8.68
CA TYR A 275 -6.64 11.59 8.01
C TYR A 275 -7.12 10.14 8.14
N GLY A 276 -7.61 9.77 9.33
CA GLY A 276 -8.20 8.45 9.60
C GLY A 276 -9.44 8.15 8.75
N GLU A 277 -10.34 9.13 8.60
CA GLU A 277 -11.54 9.01 7.76
C GLU A 277 -11.19 8.87 6.26
N ARG A 278 -10.25 9.68 5.77
CA ARG A 278 -9.81 9.62 4.37
C ARG A 278 -9.21 8.25 4.03
N TRP A 279 -8.33 7.75 4.89
CA TRP A 279 -7.70 6.43 4.73
C TRP A 279 -8.70 5.27 4.80
N SER A 280 -9.63 5.31 5.77
CA SER A 280 -10.57 4.21 6.00
C SER A 280 -11.58 4.03 4.87
N SER A 281 -11.82 5.05 4.04
CA SER A 281 -12.79 5.01 2.95
C SER A 281 -12.29 4.30 1.68
N ASP A 282 -11.11 4.65 1.16
CA ASP A 282 -10.47 4.00 0.00
C ASP A 282 -8.93 3.98 0.14
N PRO A 283 -8.34 2.84 0.57
CA PRO A 283 -6.90 2.73 0.77
C PRO A 283 -6.08 2.73 -0.53
N PHE A 284 -6.73 2.59 -1.69
CA PHE A 284 -6.10 2.59 -3.01
C PHE A 284 -6.19 3.94 -3.72
N SER A 285 -6.89 4.92 -3.15
CA SER A 285 -7.04 6.27 -3.72
C SER A 285 -5.69 6.91 -4.05
N ALA A 286 -4.75 6.87 -3.12
CA ALA A 286 -3.39 7.40 -3.30
C ALA A 286 -2.49 6.53 -4.21
N LEU A 287 -2.89 5.29 -4.54
CA LEU A 287 -2.18 4.44 -5.50
C LEU A 287 -2.59 4.69 -6.95
N ARG A 288 -3.59 5.55 -7.18
CA ARG A 288 -4.00 5.93 -8.53
C ARG A 288 -2.86 6.66 -9.22
N SER A 289 -2.71 6.38 -10.51
CA SER A 289 -1.73 7.08 -11.32
C SER A 289 -2.12 8.56 -11.42
N PRO A 290 -1.20 9.49 -11.17
CA PRO A 290 -1.44 10.92 -11.40
C PRO A 290 -1.89 11.23 -12.84
N LYS A 291 -1.55 10.35 -13.81
CA LYS A 291 -1.99 10.49 -15.21
C LYS A 291 -3.49 10.16 -15.40
N ALA A 292 -4.07 9.31 -14.54
CA ALA A 292 -5.44 8.82 -14.68
C ALA A 292 -6.52 9.85 -14.31
N GLU A 293 -6.16 10.93 -13.61
CA GLU A 293 -7.09 12.01 -13.24
C GLU A 293 -7.70 12.73 -14.45
N LYS A 294 -7.08 12.63 -15.64
CA LYS A 294 -7.61 13.21 -16.89
C LYS A 294 -8.71 12.40 -17.56
N THR A 295 -8.97 11.16 -17.12
CA THR A 295 -9.88 10.21 -17.82
C THR A 295 -11.03 9.68 -16.97
N ALA A 296 -11.17 10.14 -15.72
CA ALA A 296 -12.27 9.70 -14.85
C ALA A 296 -13.64 10.25 -15.32
N PRO A 297 -14.74 9.46 -15.24
CA PRO A 297 -16.08 9.95 -15.51
C PRO A 297 -16.42 11.15 -14.61
N MET A 298 -17.14 12.14 -15.16
CA MET A 298 -17.49 13.44 -14.56
C MET A 298 -18.27 13.41 -13.21
N GLY A 299 -18.41 12.26 -12.55
CA GLY A 299 -19.25 12.07 -11.35
C GLY A 299 -18.51 11.97 -10.01
N ILE A 300 -17.17 11.95 -9.99
CA ILE A 300 -16.39 11.88 -8.74
C ILE A 300 -15.41 13.04 -8.72
N ARG A 301 -15.88 14.24 -8.33
CA ARG A 301 -15.03 15.40 -8.06
C ARG A 301 -15.45 16.07 -6.78
N ILE A 302 -14.59 15.97 -5.79
CA ILE A 302 -14.36 16.94 -4.71
C ILE A 302 -12.82 16.77 -4.53
N TRP A 303 -11.93 17.75 -4.52
CA TRP A 303 -11.78 18.90 -3.62
C TRP A 303 -11.05 20.04 -4.36
N ASP A 304 -11.37 21.30 -3.99
CA ASP A 304 -10.69 22.51 -4.47
C ASP A 304 -9.25 22.56 -3.98
N THR A 305 -8.27 22.68 -4.88
CA THR A 305 -6.90 23.04 -4.54
C THR A 305 -6.65 24.50 -4.89
N ALA A 306 -6.18 25.26 -3.89
CA ALA A 306 -5.81 26.66 -4.03
C ALA A 306 -4.63 26.83 -4.99
N GLU A 307 -4.72 27.84 -5.87
CA GLU A 307 -3.70 28.21 -6.84
C GLU A 307 -2.39 28.65 -6.16
N GLY A 308 -1.22 28.17 -6.63
CA GLY A 308 0.02 28.94 -6.45
C GLY A 308 1.37 28.22 -6.28
N MET A 309 1.44 26.89 -6.21
CA MET A 309 2.71 26.13 -6.26
C MET A 309 2.47 24.85 -7.08
N PRO A 310 3.45 24.32 -7.84
CA PRO A 310 3.32 22.99 -8.42
C PRO A 310 3.34 21.99 -7.26
N THR A 311 2.18 21.74 -6.67
CA THR A 311 1.98 20.66 -5.71
C THR A 311 2.17 19.35 -6.46
N LEU A 312 3.12 18.54 -5.98
CA LEU A 312 3.27 17.17 -6.46
C LEU A 312 1.89 16.50 -6.34
N ALA A 313 1.34 16.02 -7.46
CA ALA A 313 0.01 15.42 -7.46
C ALA A 313 0.01 14.16 -6.58
N GLU A 314 -1.12 13.87 -5.95
CA GLU A 314 -1.31 12.59 -5.28
C GLU A 314 -1.17 11.44 -6.29
N GLY A 315 -0.62 10.33 -5.82
CA GLY A 315 -0.43 9.15 -6.66
C GLY A 315 0.88 8.42 -6.45
N CYS A 316 1.07 7.36 -7.23
CA CYS A 316 2.27 6.53 -7.21
C CYS A 316 3.31 7.02 -8.23
N TYR A 317 4.57 7.03 -7.81
CA TYR A 317 5.73 7.43 -8.60
C TYR A 317 6.80 6.34 -8.53
N LEU A 318 7.45 6.08 -9.67
CA LEU A 318 8.54 5.11 -9.81
C LEU A 318 9.76 5.80 -10.39
N HIS A 319 10.93 5.57 -9.80
CA HIS A 319 12.20 6.03 -10.34
C HIS A 319 12.48 5.36 -11.69
N GLU A 320 13.10 6.07 -12.63
CA GLU A 320 13.38 5.58 -14.00
C GLU A 320 14.23 4.29 -14.07
N THR A 321 14.96 3.95 -13.00
CA THR A 321 15.73 2.69 -12.91
C THR A 321 14.93 1.53 -12.30
N GLY A 322 13.75 1.80 -11.73
CA GLY A 322 12.96 0.84 -10.97
C GLY A 322 13.55 0.45 -9.62
N THR A 323 14.38 1.30 -9.00
CA THR A 323 15.05 1.03 -7.71
C THR A 323 14.43 1.71 -6.49
N LEU A 324 13.55 2.69 -6.69
CA LEU A 324 12.76 3.33 -5.63
C LEU A 324 11.37 3.70 -6.14
N ALA A 325 10.36 3.48 -5.32
CA ALA A 325 9.00 3.94 -5.54
C ALA A 325 8.57 4.78 -4.35
N PHE A 326 7.74 5.78 -4.60
CA PHE A 326 7.05 6.47 -3.51
C PHE A 326 5.59 6.73 -3.86
N VAL A 327 4.77 6.86 -2.82
CA VAL A 327 3.36 7.23 -2.94
C VAL A 327 3.15 8.56 -2.23
N ASN A 328 2.54 9.51 -2.92
CA ASN A 328 2.08 10.76 -2.34
C ASN A 328 0.58 10.63 -2.04
N ASP A 329 0.20 10.73 -0.78
CA ASP A 329 -1.19 10.61 -0.34
C ASP A 329 -1.86 11.97 -0.03
N GLY A 330 -1.14 13.06 -0.28
CA GLY A 330 -1.55 14.44 0.00
C GLY A 330 -1.00 15.02 1.32
N TYR A 331 -0.63 14.17 2.27
CA TYR A 331 -0.10 14.53 3.59
C TYR A 331 1.35 14.08 3.79
N PHE A 332 1.63 12.84 3.40
CA PHE A 332 2.92 12.18 3.48
C PHE A 332 3.37 11.59 2.14
N LEU A 333 4.69 11.51 2.02
CA LEU A 333 5.42 10.77 1.01
C LEU A 333 5.86 9.45 1.63
N HIS A 334 5.36 8.34 1.07
CA HIS A 334 5.67 6.98 1.48
C HIS A 334 6.78 6.42 0.59
N PHE A 335 8.04 6.54 0.99
CA PHE A 335 9.16 5.98 0.24
C PHE A 335 9.34 4.49 0.53
N LEU A 336 9.44 3.69 -0.53
CA LEU A 336 9.48 2.23 -0.49
C LEU A 336 10.75 1.71 -1.16
N TYR A 337 11.69 1.19 -0.38
CA TYR A 337 13.00 0.75 -0.89
C TYR A 337 13.03 -0.75 -1.21
N ASP A 338 12.15 -1.56 -0.62
CA ASP A 338 12.05 -3.01 -0.89
C ASP A 338 11.25 -3.30 -2.18
N ILE A 339 11.61 -2.62 -3.27
CA ILE A 339 11.05 -2.89 -4.59
C ILE A 339 12.01 -3.77 -5.38
N ARG A 340 11.45 -4.68 -6.19
CA ARG A 340 12.25 -5.63 -6.98
C ARG A 340 11.69 -5.74 -8.39
N PRO A 341 12.54 -5.70 -9.44
CA PRO A 341 12.09 -5.95 -10.80
C PRO A 341 11.32 -7.27 -10.88
N ALA A 342 10.20 -7.26 -11.61
CA ALA A 342 9.44 -8.48 -11.82
C ALA A 342 10.30 -9.50 -12.60
N GLN A 343 10.32 -10.75 -12.13
CA GLN A 343 11.01 -11.82 -12.85
C GLN A 343 10.34 -12.04 -14.21
N LEU A 344 11.12 -12.45 -15.22
CA LEU A 344 10.61 -12.66 -16.58
C LEU A 344 9.39 -13.61 -16.61
N GLN A 345 9.38 -14.65 -15.77
CA GLN A 345 8.25 -15.58 -15.69
C GLN A 345 7.00 -14.91 -15.14
N THR A 346 7.14 -14.08 -14.09
CA THR A 346 6.05 -13.26 -13.54
C THR A 346 5.51 -12.29 -14.58
N ALA A 347 6.38 -11.62 -15.35
CA ALA A 347 5.96 -10.70 -16.40
C ALA A 347 5.20 -11.42 -17.54
N LYS A 348 5.60 -12.65 -17.90
CA LYS A 348 4.87 -13.48 -18.87
C LYS A 348 3.50 -13.91 -18.35
N ALA A 349 3.44 -14.42 -17.11
CA ALA A 349 2.20 -14.79 -16.47
C ALA A 349 1.25 -13.59 -16.33
N LEU A 350 1.78 -12.41 -16.01
CA LEU A 350 1.03 -11.16 -15.98
C LEU A 350 0.43 -10.84 -17.34
N ARG A 351 1.21 -10.93 -18.42
CA ARG A 351 0.74 -10.70 -19.78
C ARG A 351 -0.41 -11.64 -20.16
N GLU A 352 -0.28 -12.93 -19.83
CA GLU A 352 -1.31 -13.94 -20.09
C GLU A 352 -2.59 -13.65 -19.29
N ALA A 353 -2.47 -13.36 -18.00
CA ALA A 353 -3.59 -12.99 -17.15
C ALA A 353 -4.27 -11.69 -17.61
N SER A 354 -3.51 -10.67 -18.02
CA SER A 354 -4.06 -9.43 -18.58
C SER A 354 -4.78 -9.67 -19.91
N ALA A 355 -4.28 -10.57 -20.76
CA ALA A 355 -4.95 -10.93 -22.00
C ALA A 355 -6.30 -11.62 -21.74
N GLN A 356 -6.34 -12.56 -20.79
CA GLN A 356 -7.58 -13.21 -20.35
C GLN A 356 -8.57 -12.20 -19.78
N MET A 357 -8.11 -11.31 -18.89
CA MET A 357 -8.94 -10.24 -18.32
C MET A 357 -9.50 -9.31 -19.40
N THR A 358 -8.71 -9.01 -20.44
CA THR A 358 -9.17 -8.19 -21.58
C THR A 358 -10.29 -8.89 -22.35
N GLU A 359 -10.20 -10.21 -22.56
CA GLU A 359 -11.25 -11.02 -23.21
C GLU A 359 -12.52 -11.08 -22.36
N GLU A 360 -12.39 -11.29 -21.06
CA GLU A 360 -13.50 -11.29 -20.11
C GLU A 360 -14.20 -9.93 -20.05
N LEU A 361 -13.43 -8.83 -19.98
CA LEU A 361 -13.96 -7.47 -20.02
C LEU A 361 -14.63 -7.14 -21.36
N SER A 362 -14.07 -7.61 -22.48
CA SER A 362 -14.70 -7.46 -23.80
C SER A 362 -16.06 -8.17 -23.83
N THR A 363 -16.16 -9.36 -23.23
CA THR A 363 -17.42 -10.10 -23.09
C THR A 363 -18.40 -9.38 -22.17
N ALA A 364 -17.93 -8.87 -21.03
CA ALA A 364 -18.77 -8.17 -20.06
C ALA A 364 -19.36 -6.87 -20.63
N THR A 365 -18.55 -6.09 -21.35
CA THR A 365 -18.91 -4.82 -21.97
C THR A 365 -19.68 -4.97 -23.28
N GLY A 366 -19.84 -6.19 -23.79
CA GLY A 366 -20.50 -6.46 -25.07
C GLY A 366 -19.68 -6.02 -26.29
N ALA A 367 -18.38 -5.76 -26.10
CA ALA A 367 -17.42 -5.51 -27.18
C ALA A 367 -16.88 -6.81 -27.80
N ALA A 368 -17.18 -7.97 -27.22
CA ALA A 368 -16.94 -9.26 -27.83
C ALA A 368 -17.71 -9.38 -29.16
N PRO A 369 -17.13 -10.02 -30.19
CA PRO A 369 -17.82 -10.23 -31.47
C PRO A 369 -19.18 -10.90 -31.25
N PHE A 370 -20.24 -10.35 -31.87
CA PHE A 370 -21.61 -10.84 -31.75
C PHE A 370 -21.64 -12.35 -32.01
N PHE A 371 -22.03 -13.10 -30.97
CA PHE A 371 -22.19 -14.53 -31.03
C PHE A 371 -23.65 -14.84 -31.34
N GLN A 372 -23.89 -15.49 -32.47
CA GLN A 372 -25.23 -15.85 -32.93
C GLN A 372 -25.49 -17.33 -32.66
N CYS A 373 -26.50 -17.63 -31.83
CA CYS A 373 -26.89 -19.02 -31.57
C CYS A 373 -27.73 -19.56 -32.73
N ASP A 374 -27.54 -20.83 -33.10
CA ASP A 374 -28.47 -21.52 -34.01
C ASP A 374 -29.71 -22.01 -33.23
N TRP A 375 -30.67 -21.11 -33.05
CA TRP A 375 -31.93 -21.38 -32.36
C TRP A 375 -32.79 -22.46 -33.03
N THR A 376 -32.52 -22.85 -34.28
CA THR A 376 -33.24 -23.93 -34.96
C THR A 376 -32.85 -25.32 -34.48
N SER A 377 -31.72 -25.43 -33.76
CA SER A 377 -31.24 -26.69 -33.17
C SER A 377 -32.00 -27.11 -31.91
N LEU A 378 -32.81 -26.23 -31.31
CA LEU A 378 -33.59 -26.50 -30.10
C LEU A 378 -35.05 -26.77 -30.45
N ASP A 379 -35.70 -27.62 -29.65
CA ASP A 379 -37.17 -27.73 -29.62
C ASP A 379 -37.75 -26.93 -28.44
N ASP A 380 -39.08 -26.85 -28.36
CA ASP A 380 -39.79 -26.09 -27.31
C ASP A 380 -39.35 -26.53 -25.90
N GLU A 381 -39.14 -27.83 -25.69
CA GLU A 381 -38.78 -28.41 -24.40
C GLU A 381 -37.33 -28.07 -24.00
N ALA A 382 -36.39 -28.23 -24.93
CA ALA A 382 -34.98 -27.88 -24.74
C ALA A 382 -34.79 -26.37 -24.55
N PHE A 383 -35.61 -25.54 -25.20
CA PHE A 383 -35.62 -24.10 -24.99
C PHE A 383 -36.12 -23.74 -23.58
N GLU A 384 -37.18 -24.37 -23.10
CA GLU A 384 -37.63 -24.18 -21.71
C GLU A 384 -36.59 -24.64 -20.68
N GLU A 385 -35.87 -25.75 -20.94
CA GLU A 385 -34.76 -26.20 -20.09
C GLU A 385 -33.58 -25.22 -20.09
N LEU A 386 -33.26 -24.63 -21.24
CA LEU A 386 -32.27 -23.57 -21.35
C LEU A 386 -32.68 -22.36 -20.51
N CYS A 387 -33.93 -21.91 -20.64
CA CYS A 387 -34.47 -20.80 -19.86
C CYS A 387 -34.44 -21.11 -18.36
N TYR A 388 -34.82 -22.32 -17.98
CA TYR A 388 -34.74 -22.80 -16.60
C TYR A 388 -33.31 -22.71 -16.06
N GLN A 389 -32.31 -23.17 -16.82
CA GLN A 389 -30.92 -23.13 -16.38
C GLN A 389 -30.40 -21.69 -16.24
N LEU A 390 -30.77 -20.80 -17.17
CA LEU A 390 -30.39 -19.39 -17.10
C LEU A 390 -31.00 -18.67 -15.87
N ILE A 391 -32.24 -19.01 -15.49
CA ILE A 391 -32.88 -18.47 -14.29
C ILE A 391 -32.32 -19.13 -13.02
N PHE A 392 -32.02 -20.43 -13.06
CA PHE A 392 -31.38 -21.16 -11.96
C PHE A 392 -30.02 -20.57 -11.60
N ASP A 393 -29.22 -20.22 -12.60
CA ASP A 393 -27.87 -19.65 -12.41
C ASP A 393 -27.91 -18.13 -12.08
N ASN A 394 -29.07 -17.49 -12.09
CA ASN A 394 -29.18 -16.04 -11.91
C ASN A 394 -29.26 -15.67 -10.41
N PRO A 395 -28.33 -14.85 -9.89
CA PRO A 395 -28.23 -14.55 -8.46
C PRO A 395 -29.41 -13.74 -7.91
N LYS A 396 -30.23 -13.12 -8.77
CA LYS A 396 -31.46 -12.44 -8.33
C LYS A 396 -32.46 -13.41 -7.69
N PHE A 397 -32.42 -14.68 -8.07
CA PHE A 397 -33.44 -15.65 -7.70
C PHE A 397 -32.91 -16.74 -6.76
N ASN A 398 -33.81 -17.27 -5.94
CA ASN A 398 -33.51 -18.40 -5.07
C ASN A 398 -33.69 -19.71 -5.86
N SER A 399 -32.56 -20.32 -6.21
CA SER A 399 -32.49 -21.59 -6.95
C SER A 399 -33.24 -22.75 -6.26
N ASP A 400 -33.43 -22.72 -4.94
CA ASP A 400 -34.15 -23.78 -4.22
C ASP A 400 -35.67 -23.72 -4.44
N THR A 401 -36.17 -22.59 -4.93
CA THR A 401 -37.61 -22.35 -5.12
C THR A 401 -38.08 -22.51 -6.56
N ILE A 402 -37.15 -22.69 -7.50
CA ILE A 402 -37.45 -22.77 -8.92
C ILE A 402 -38.22 -24.05 -9.27
N ARG A 403 -39.24 -23.90 -10.11
CA ARG A 403 -40.07 -25.01 -10.59
C ARG A 403 -40.39 -24.81 -12.06
N LYS A 404 -40.03 -25.77 -12.90
CA LYS A 404 -40.56 -25.89 -14.27
C LYS A 404 -41.96 -26.50 -14.20
N LEU A 405 -42.93 -25.93 -14.92
CA LEU A 405 -44.31 -26.39 -14.93
C LEU A 405 -44.69 -26.96 -16.31
N GLY A 406 -45.40 -28.08 -16.30
CA GLY A 406 -45.95 -28.70 -17.51
C GLY A 406 -44.94 -29.44 -18.38
N LYS A 407 -45.48 -30.08 -19.43
CA LYS A 407 -44.74 -30.43 -20.65
C LYS A 407 -45.10 -29.42 -21.72
N SER A 408 -44.19 -29.10 -22.64
CA SER A 408 -44.49 -28.23 -23.79
C SER A 408 -45.88 -28.54 -24.41
N ARG A 409 -46.76 -27.52 -24.50
CA ARG A 409 -48.17 -27.57 -25.01
C ARG A 409 -49.27 -28.10 -24.06
N SER A 410 -49.03 -28.18 -22.76
CA SER A 410 -50.09 -28.47 -21.77
C SER A 410 -50.97 -27.24 -21.44
N ARG A 411 -52.19 -27.46 -20.93
CA ARG A 411 -53.22 -26.43 -20.64
C ARG A 411 -52.89 -25.64 -19.35
N ASP A 412 -51.63 -25.24 -19.16
CA ASP A 412 -51.10 -24.78 -17.87
C ASP A 412 -51.21 -23.26 -17.65
N GLY A 413 -51.95 -22.57 -18.52
CA GLY A 413 -52.23 -21.14 -18.41
C GLY A 413 -51.03 -20.25 -18.73
N GLY A 414 -50.01 -20.77 -19.42
CA GLY A 414 -48.86 -19.99 -19.92
C GLY A 414 -47.72 -19.78 -18.91
N ARG A 415 -47.68 -20.54 -17.82
CA ARG A 415 -46.61 -20.50 -16.81
C ARG A 415 -45.62 -21.61 -17.08
N ASP A 416 -44.42 -21.27 -17.51
CA ASP A 416 -43.41 -22.28 -17.84
C ASP A 416 -42.43 -22.47 -16.66
N ILE A 417 -42.10 -21.39 -15.95
CA ILE A 417 -41.23 -21.43 -14.76
C ILE A 417 -41.79 -20.53 -13.64
N ILE A 418 -41.75 -21.02 -12.40
CA ILE A 418 -42.02 -20.24 -11.18
C ILE A 418 -40.78 -20.23 -10.31
N ILE A 419 -40.43 -19.07 -9.74
CA ILE A 419 -39.30 -18.92 -8.83
C ILE A 419 -39.55 -17.76 -7.86
N HIS A 420 -38.89 -17.74 -6.71
CA HIS A 420 -38.87 -16.58 -5.80
C HIS A 420 -37.54 -15.86 -5.88
N GLU A 421 -37.52 -14.56 -5.57
CA GLU A 421 -36.26 -13.82 -5.41
C GLU A 421 -35.40 -14.42 -4.29
N ALA A 422 -34.09 -14.16 -4.36
CA ALA A 422 -33.21 -14.40 -3.24
C ALA A 422 -33.56 -13.44 -2.09
N THR A 423 -33.50 -13.91 -0.85
CA THR A 423 -33.76 -13.08 0.33
C THR A 423 -32.64 -12.05 0.49
N ILE A 424 -32.94 -10.76 0.27
CA ILE A 424 -31.97 -9.66 0.39
C ILE A 424 -31.77 -9.26 1.87
N GLY A 425 -32.74 -9.56 2.75
CA GLY A 425 -32.65 -9.32 4.19
C GLY A 425 -33.81 -9.94 4.99
N PRO A 426 -33.70 -10.03 6.33
CA PRO A 426 -34.63 -10.77 7.18
C PRO A 426 -36.08 -10.24 7.22
N TRP A 427 -36.33 -9.04 6.69
CA TRP A 427 -37.63 -8.34 6.76
C TRP A 427 -38.25 -8.05 5.38
N VAL A 428 -37.65 -8.56 4.31
CA VAL A 428 -38.17 -8.37 2.94
C VAL A 428 -38.68 -9.70 2.45
N GLU A 429 -40.00 -9.81 2.26
CA GLU A 429 -40.60 -11.01 1.67
C GLU A 429 -40.13 -11.17 0.21
N PRO A 430 -39.56 -12.33 -0.16
CA PRO A 430 -39.11 -12.56 -1.53
C PRO A 430 -40.27 -12.54 -2.53
N LYS A 431 -40.12 -11.76 -3.59
CA LYS A 431 -41.16 -11.68 -4.62
C LYS A 431 -41.29 -12.99 -5.38
N LYS A 432 -42.53 -13.41 -5.67
CA LYS A 432 -42.81 -14.55 -6.55
C LYS A 432 -42.83 -14.13 -8.02
N TRP A 433 -42.05 -14.83 -8.84
CA TRP A 433 -41.91 -14.60 -10.28
C TRP A 433 -42.51 -15.73 -11.12
N ILE A 434 -43.09 -15.36 -12.26
CA ILE A 434 -43.54 -16.27 -13.31
C ILE A 434 -42.82 -15.91 -14.60
N PHE A 435 -42.25 -16.93 -15.27
CA PHE A 435 -41.66 -16.79 -16.59
C PHE A 435 -42.42 -17.59 -17.64
N GLN A 436 -42.56 -16.98 -18.82
CA GLN A 436 -43.06 -17.62 -20.01
C GLN A 436 -41.97 -17.70 -21.09
N CYS A 437 -41.71 -18.90 -21.58
CA CYS A 437 -40.68 -19.22 -22.55
C CYS A 437 -41.34 -19.42 -23.93
N LYS A 438 -40.81 -18.74 -24.95
CA LYS A 438 -41.30 -18.85 -26.34
C LYS A 438 -40.16 -19.05 -27.31
N LEU A 439 -40.03 -20.26 -27.84
CA LEU A 439 -39.14 -20.53 -28.96
C LEU A 439 -39.79 -20.03 -30.26
N VAL A 440 -39.02 -19.29 -31.05
CA VAL A 440 -39.41 -18.78 -32.37
C VAL A 440 -38.28 -19.07 -33.35
N THR A 441 -38.53 -19.97 -34.30
CA THR A 441 -37.52 -20.49 -35.25
C THR A 441 -37.68 -19.95 -36.67
N ASN A 442 -38.78 -19.26 -36.98
CA ASN A 442 -39.12 -18.79 -38.33
C ASN A 442 -38.65 -17.35 -38.62
N GLY A 443 -37.80 -16.77 -37.76
CA GLY A 443 -37.27 -15.41 -37.91
C GLY A 443 -38.29 -14.28 -37.69
N SER A 444 -39.52 -14.59 -37.26
CA SER A 444 -40.52 -13.56 -36.93
C SER A 444 -40.29 -12.97 -35.54
N SER A 445 -40.71 -11.71 -35.33
CA SER A 445 -40.75 -11.12 -33.99
C SER A 445 -41.88 -11.72 -33.14
N LEU A 446 -41.72 -11.67 -31.82
CA LEU A 446 -42.77 -12.04 -30.88
C LEU A 446 -43.68 -10.84 -30.60
N GLY A 447 -44.93 -10.93 -31.07
CA GLY A 447 -45.94 -9.88 -30.89
C GLY A 447 -47.01 -10.18 -29.84
N ALA A 448 -47.78 -9.15 -29.50
CA ALA A 448 -48.77 -9.15 -28.42
C ALA A 448 -49.84 -10.25 -28.49
N THR A 449 -50.15 -10.77 -29.69
CA THR A 449 -51.17 -11.80 -29.92
C THR A 449 -50.74 -13.20 -29.47
N ARG A 450 -49.44 -13.44 -29.31
CA ARG A 450 -48.91 -14.75 -28.89
C ARG A 450 -48.91 -14.99 -27.39
N LEU A 451 -49.23 -13.96 -26.60
CA LEU A 451 -49.26 -13.98 -25.14
C LEU A 451 -50.66 -13.55 -24.67
N THR A 452 -51.63 -14.46 -24.67
CA THR A 452 -52.99 -14.17 -24.19
C THR A 452 -53.07 -14.33 -22.66
N ASP A 453 -54.00 -13.60 -22.04
CA ASP A 453 -54.43 -13.84 -20.64
C ASP A 453 -53.36 -13.63 -19.54
N VAL A 454 -52.33 -12.83 -19.82
CA VAL A 454 -51.25 -12.51 -18.85
C VAL A 454 -51.80 -11.88 -17.57
N GLY A 455 -52.75 -10.95 -17.69
CA GLY A 455 -53.35 -10.28 -16.52
C GLY A 455 -54.05 -11.26 -15.56
N ASP A 456 -54.88 -12.14 -16.12
CA ASP A 456 -55.65 -13.13 -15.37
C ASP A 456 -54.73 -14.15 -14.68
N MET A 457 -53.66 -14.56 -15.37
CA MET A 457 -52.62 -15.43 -14.81
C MET A 457 -51.93 -14.78 -13.60
N LEU A 458 -51.50 -13.51 -13.71
CA LEU A 458 -50.79 -12.83 -12.63
C LEU A 458 -51.67 -12.72 -11.37
N GLU A 459 -52.95 -12.41 -11.55
CA GLU A 459 -53.94 -12.32 -10.47
C GLU A 459 -54.24 -13.71 -9.86
N GLN A 460 -54.48 -14.73 -10.70
CA GLN A 460 -54.80 -16.08 -10.25
C GLN A 460 -53.68 -16.68 -9.39
N TYR A 461 -52.43 -16.37 -9.68
CA TYR A 461 -51.27 -16.99 -9.03
C TYR A 461 -50.50 -16.08 -8.07
N GLY A 462 -50.97 -14.84 -7.86
CA GLY A 462 -50.38 -13.88 -6.94
C GLY A 462 -48.91 -13.59 -7.25
N ALA A 463 -48.56 -13.48 -8.54
CA ALA A 463 -47.18 -13.20 -8.94
C ALA A 463 -46.88 -11.70 -8.79
N GLN A 464 -45.73 -11.39 -8.21
CA GLN A 464 -45.23 -10.03 -7.99
C GLN A 464 -44.15 -9.64 -9.01
N GLY A 465 -43.68 -10.62 -9.80
CA GLY A 465 -42.83 -10.39 -10.95
C GLY A 465 -43.23 -11.26 -12.15
N PHE A 466 -42.98 -10.76 -13.35
CA PHE A 466 -43.28 -11.43 -14.61
C PHE A 466 -42.15 -11.29 -15.62
N GLY A 467 -41.91 -12.34 -16.39
CA GLY A 467 -40.91 -12.31 -17.44
C GLY A 467 -41.29 -13.13 -18.67
N VAL A 468 -40.77 -12.68 -19.81
CA VAL A 468 -40.89 -13.38 -21.09
C VAL A 468 -39.49 -13.64 -21.59
N ILE A 469 -39.21 -14.89 -21.95
CA ILE A 469 -37.93 -15.32 -22.49
C ILE A 469 -38.18 -15.87 -23.89
N THR A 470 -37.53 -15.32 -24.92
CA THR A 470 -37.77 -15.74 -26.30
C THR A 470 -36.53 -15.67 -27.18
N SER A 471 -36.42 -16.61 -28.12
CA SER A 471 -35.34 -16.67 -29.12
C SER A 471 -35.53 -15.68 -30.29
N ALA A 472 -36.49 -14.77 -30.21
CA ALA A 472 -36.72 -13.70 -31.20
C ALA A 472 -36.66 -12.31 -30.55
N GLN A 473 -36.66 -11.27 -31.38
CA GLN A 473 -36.92 -9.91 -30.90
C GLN A 473 -38.38 -9.76 -30.50
N MET A 474 -38.64 -9.01 -29.43
CA MET A 474 -39.98 -8.61 -29.03
C MET A 474 -40.34 -7.31 -29.77
N ASP A 475 -41.54 -7.25 -30.35
CA ASP A 475 -41.97 -6.01 -31.01
C ASP A 475 -42.54 -4.98 -30.03
N ALA A 476 -42.68 -3.74 -30.48
CA ALA A 476 -43.19 -2.64 -29.66
C ALA A 476 -44.59 -2.93 -29.09
N THR A 477 -45.44 -3.64 -29.84
CA THR A 477 -46.81 -3.95 -29.40
C THR A 477 -46.81 -4.89 -28.19
N LEU A 478 -45.83 -5.78 -28.10
CA LEU A 478 -45.66 -6.65 -26.96
C LEU A 478 -45.18 -5.87 -25.73
N TYR A 479 -44.18 -5.01 -25.87
CA TYR A 479 -43.73 -4.15 -24.77
C TYR A 479 -44.85 -3.27 -24.24
N ASP A 480 -45.57 -2.55 -25.12
CA ASP A 480 -46.69 -1.69 -24.72
C ASP A 480 -47.75 -2.45 -23.92
N LYS A 481 -48.06 -3.69 -24.33
CA LYS A 481 -49.01 -4.56 -23.65
C LYS A 481 -48.51 -5.00 -22.27
N LEU A 482 -47.25 -5.43 -22.17
CA LEU A 482 -46.66 -5.88 -20.91
C LEU A 482 -46.55 -4.73 -19.92
N ASP A 483 -46.06 -3.57 -20.37
CA ASP A 483 -45.98 -2.36 -19.55
C ASP A 483 -47.34 -1.93 -19.03
N ALA A 484 -48.39 -1.95 -19.87
CA ALA A 484 -49.74 -1.63 -19.44
C ALA A 484 -50.30 -2.61 -18.40
N ILE A 485 -50.06 -3.92 -18.57
CA ILE A 485 -50.56 -4.97 -17.67
C ILE A 485 -49.83 -4.96 -16.34
N CYS A 486 -48.50 -4.88 -16.37
CA CYS A 486 -47.62 -4.96 -15.20
C CYS A 486 -47.65 -3.66 -14.38
N SER A 487 -47.62 -2.48 -15.03
CA SER A 487 -47.68 -1.20 -14.31
C SER A 487 -49.00 -1.03 -13.54
N LYS A 488 -50.13 -1.44 -14.15
CA LYS A 488 -51.44 -1.40 -13.50
C LYS A 488 -51.51 -2.29 -12.24
N ARG A 489 -50.72 -3.37 -12.20
CA ARG A 489 -50.73 -4.39 -11.14
C ARG A 489 -49.54 -4.29 -10.18
N GLN A 490 -48.65 -3.31 -10.37
CA GLN A 490 -47.40 -3.17 -9.63
C GLN A 490 -46.56 -4.46 -9.65
N VAL A 491 -46.51 -5.11 -10.82
CA VAL A 491 -45.73 -6.33 -11.06
C VAL A 491 -44.40 -5.94 -11.70
N ASP A 492 -43.29 -6.43 -11.14
CA ASP A 492 -41.96 -6.18 -11.70
C ASP A 492 -41.78 -6.94 -13.02
N GLN A 493 -40.98 -6.40 -13.93
CA GLN A 493 -40.74 -6.98 -15.25
C GLN A 493 -39.28 -7.44 -15.42
N TYR A 494 -39.08 -8.61 -16.04
CA TYR A 494 -37.76 -9.11 -16.42
C TYR A 494 -37.85 -9.94 -17.71
N HIS A 495 -37.52 -9.32 -18.85
CA HIS A 495 -37.66 -9.91 -20.18
C HIS A 495 -36.31 -10.19 -20.82
N LEU A 496 -36.20 -11.32 -21.53
CA LEU A 496 -35.01 -11.69 -22.28
C LEU A 496 -35.43 -11.98 -23.73
N SER A 497 -35.08 -11.08 -24.66
CA SER A 497 -35.18 -11.35 -26.09
C SER A 497 -33.96 -12.13 -26.57
N VAL A 498 -33.91 -12.44 -27.87
CA VAL A 498 -32.73 -13.05 -28.50
C VAL A 498 -31.43 -12.33 -28.15
N LEU A 499 -31.48 -10.99 -28.06
CA LEU A 499 -30.30 -10.17 -27.78
C LEU A 499 -29.78 -10.35 -26.34
N GLU A 500 -30.68 -10.33 -25.35
CA GLU A 500 -30.29 -10.56 -23.96
C GLU A 500 -29.90 -12.02 -23.72
N LEU A 501 -30.54 -12.96 -24.40
CA LEU A 501 -30.21 -14.39 -24.32
C LEU A 501 -28.81 -14.68 -24.86
N GLU A 502 -28.46 -14.16 -26.04
CA GLU A 502 -27.12 -14.35 -26.61
C GLU A 502 -26.03 -13.72 -25.73
N ARG A 503 -26.31 -12.55 -25.11
CA ARG A 503 -25.40 -11.95 -24.11
C ARG A 503 -25.26 -12.81 -22.85
N ALA A 504 -26.37 -13.34 -22.33
CA ALA A 504 -26.36 -14.20 -21.14
C ALA A 504 -25.60 -15.52 -21.41
N LEU A 505 -25.80 -16.12 -22.58
CA LEU A 505 -25.09 -17.31 -23.04
C LEU A 505 -23.60 -17.05 -23.32
N GLY A 506 -23.26 -15.87 -23.83
CA GLY A 506 -21.87 -15.43 -23.98
C GLY A 506 -21.12 -15.39 -22.64
N ARG A 507 -21.79 -14.93 -21.58
CA ARG A 507 -21.24 -14.90 -20.20
C ARG A 507 -21.24 -16.27 -19.53
N ASN A 508 -22.19 -17.15 -19.86
CA ASN A 508 -22.33 -18.47 -19.22
C ASN A 508 -21.91 -19.62 -20.17
N ARG A 509 -20.58 -19.77 -20.34
CA ARG A 509 -19.98 -20.77 -21.24
C ARG A 509 -20.43 -22.20 -20.98
N ARG A 510 -20.66 -22.56 -19.71
CA ARG A 510 -21.11 -23.91 -19.32
C ARG A 510 -22.50 -24.22 -19.85
N VAL A 511 -23.45 -23.29 -19.70
CA VAL A 511 -24.81 -23.45 -20.22
C VAL A 511 -24.79 -23.47 -21.74
N ARG A 512 -24.00 -22.58 -22.37
CA ARG A 512 -23.82 -22.56 -23.82
C ARG A 512 -23.38 -23.90 -24.39
N GLN A 513 -22.30 -24.49 -23.85
CA GLN A 513 -21.77 -25.77 -24.33
C GLN A 513 -22.77 -26.93 -24.18
N LYS A 514 -23.67 -26.87 -23.19
CA LYS A 514 -24.69 -27.90 -22.96
C LYS A 514 -25.78 -27.88 -24.06
N PHE A 515 -26.25 -26.69 -24.43
CA PHE A 515 -27.39 -26.53 -25.35
C PHE A 515 -26.96 -26.27 -26.81
N PHE A 516 -25.75 -25.74 -27.02
CA PHE A 516 -25.16 -25.44 -28.32
C PHE A 516 -23.71 -25.95 -28.40
N PRO A 517 -23.49 -27.27 -28.46
CA PRO A 517 -22.15 -27.88 -28.40
C PRO A 517 -21.24 -27.57 -29.61
N GLY A 518 -21.80 -27.02 -30.69
CA GLY A 518 -21.07 -26.62 -31.89
C GLY A 518 -20.74 -25.12 -31.98
N SER A 519 -20.90 -24.36 -30.88
CA SER A 519 -20.93 -22.89 -30.90
C SER A 519 -19.96 -22.20 -29.91
#